data_AF-A0A6V7J330-F1
#
_entry.id   AF-A0A6V7J330-F1
#
_cell.length_a   1.000
_cell.length_b   1.000
_cell.length_c   1.000
_cell.angle_alpha   90.00
_cell.angle_beta   90.00
_cell.angle_gamma   90.00
#
_symmetry.space_group_name_H-M   'P 1'
#
loop_
_entity.id
_entity.type
_entity.pdbx_description
1 polymer ?
#
loop_
_entity_poly.entity_id
_entity_poly.type
_entity_poly.pdbx_seq_one_letter_code
_entity_poly.pdbx_strand_id
1 'polypeptide(L)' 'ASNFVCQRIFQVSSPVNCVTLHPNQSELIIGDQSGTIHLWDLRSDHNEQL' A
#
# COMPACT_ATOMS: atom_id res chain seq x y z
N ALA A 1 -4.18 26.37 -9.77
CA ALA A 1 -4.81 25.04 -9.81
C ALA A 1 -3.77 24.03 -9.32
N SER A 2 -4.09 23.21 -8.32
CA SER A 2 -3.16 22.21 -7.80
C SER A 2 -3.04 21.06 -8.81
N ASN A 3 -1.82 20.74 -9.26
CA ASN A 3 -1.56 19.56 -10.08
C ASN A 3 -1.50 18.34 -9.17
N PHE A 4 -2.41 17.39 -9.37
CA PHE A 4 -2.37 16.10 -8.68
C PHE A 4 -1.50 15.13 -9.49
N VAL A 5 -0.47 14.58 -8.86
CA VAL A 5 0.43 13.60 -9.46
C VAL A 5 0.43 12.35 -8.61
N CYS A 6 0.29 11.19 -9.24
CA CYS A 6 0.45 9.91 -8.58
C CYS A 6 1.91 9.72 -8.15
N GLN A 7 2.17 9.62 -6.85
CA GLN A 7 3.54 9.46 -6.34
C GLN A 7 4.04 8.02 -6.43
N ARG A 8 3.20 7.03 -6.08
CA ARG A 8 3.59 5.62 -5.95
C ARG A 8 2.44 4.69 -6.36
N ILE A 9 2.80 3.52 -6.89
CA ILE A 9 1.86 2.44 -7.24
C ILE A 9 2.38 1.16 -6.59
N PHE A 10 1.52 0.51 -5.78
CA PHE A 10 1.80 -0.78 -5.17
C PHE A 10 0.98 -1.86 -5.89
N GLN A 11 1.59 -3.00 -6.17
CA GLN A 11 0.96 -4.10 -6.91
C GLN A 11 0.65 -5.25 -5.95
N VAL A 12 -0.53 -5.83 -6.12
CA VAL A 12 -1.01 -7.03 -5.41
C VAL A 12 -1.44 -8.09 -6.40
N SER A 13 -1.43 -9.36 -5.99
CA SER A 13 -1.74 -10.51 -6.86
C SER A 13 -3.24 -10.80 -6.98
N SER A 14 -4.08 -10.18 -6.15
CA SER A 14 -5.53 -10.39 -6.11
C SER A 14 -6.27 -9.08 -5.85
N PRO A 15 -7.59 -8.99 -6.15
CA PRO A 15 -8.37 -7.78 -5.87
C PRO A 15 -8.29 -7.32 -4.41
N VAL A 16 -8.12 -6.01 -4.22
CA VAL A 16 -8.05 -5.37 -2.89
C VAL A 16 -9.45 -5.22 -2.31
N ASN A 17 -9.65 -5.70 -1.09
CA ASN A 17 -10.91 -5.57 -0.37
C ASN A 17 -10.87 -4.43 0.66
N CYS A 18 -9.71 -4.19 1.27
CA CYS A 18 -9.55 -3.15 2.29
C CYS A 18 -8.16 -2.53 2.27
N VAL A 19 -8.10 -1.25 2.64
CA VAL A 19 -6.87 -0.46 2.74
C VAL A 19 -6.94 0.42 3.97
N THR A 20 -5.84 0.54 4.71
CA THR A 20 -5.70 1.51 5.79
C THR A 20 -4.28 2.07 5.85
N LEU A 21 -4.17 3.36 6.13
CA LEU A 21 -2.91 4.00 6.48
C LEU A 21 -2.77 3.91 8.00
N HIS A 22 -1.65 3.37 8.48
CA HIS A 22 -1.40 3.31 9.91
C HIS A 22 -1.32 4.73 10.49
N PRO A 23 -1.76 4.99 11.74
CA PRO A 23 -1.83 6.35 12.29
C PRO A 23 -0.49 7.11 12.35
N ASN A 24 0.65 6.39 12.35
CA ASN A 24 1.97 7.01 12.26
C ASN A 24 2.34 7.49 10.83
N GLN A 25 1.45 7.28 9.85
CA GLN A 25 1.55 7.66 8.44
C GLN A 25 2.74 7.06 7.68
N SER A 26 3.38 6.04 8.23
CA SER A 26 4.52 5.37 7.58
C SER A 26 4.23 4.01 7.04
N GLU A 27 3.16 3.33 7.46
CA GLU A 27 2.83 2.03 6.89
C GLU A 27 1.47 2.03 6.19
N LEU A 28 1.44 1.39 5.02
CA LEU A 28 0.22 1.07 4.30
C LEU A 28 -0.09 -0.41 4.48
N ILE A 29 -1.29 -0.71 4.98
CA ILE A 29 -1.76 -2.07 5.22
C ILE A 29 -2.93 -2.34 4.28
N ILE A 30 -2.85 -3.45 3.53
CA ILE A 30 -3.87 -3.87 2.56
C ILE A 30 -4.24 -5.32 2.78
N GLY A 31 -5.53 -5.64 2.71
CA GLY A 31 -6.04 -7.00 2.61
C GLY A 31 -6.59 -7.29 1.22
N ASP A 32 -6.15 -8.39 0.60
CA ASP A 32 -6.65 -8.85 -0.69
C ASP A 32 -7.61 -10.04 -0.58
N GLN A 33 -8.24 -10.40 -1.70
CA GLN A 33 -9.21 -11.50 -1.78
C GLN A 33 -8.59 -12.90 -1.62
N SER A 34 -7.28 -13.06 -1.79
CA SER A 34 -6.59 -14.34 -1.55
C SER A 34 -6.39 -14.65 -0.06
N GLY A 35 -6.69 -13.68 0.82
CA GLY A 35 -6.41 -13.76 2.24
C GLY A 35 -5.01 -13.28 2.61
N THR A 36 -4.28 -12.65 1.67
CA THR A 36 -2.95 -12.10 1.92
C THR A 36 -3.06 -10.68 2.49
N ILE A 37 -2.22 -10.38 3.49
CA ILE A 37 -2.06 -9.04 4.04
C ILE A 37 -0.73 -8.48 3.53
N HIS A 38 -0.81 -7.34 2.85
CA HIS A 38 0.35 -6.61 2.35
C HIS A 38 0.67 -5.46 3.32
N LEU A 39 1.95 -5.30 3.65
CA LEU A 39 2.48 -4.23 4.50
C LEU A 39 3.62 -3.53 3.76
N TRP A 40 3.46 -2.24 3.47
CA TRP A 40 4.51 -1.42 2.87
C TRP A 40 4.94 -0.30 3.80
N ASP A 41 6.25 -0.13 3.98
CA ASP A 41 6.84 1.05 4.57
C ASP A 41 6.92 2.17 3.53
N LEU A 42 6.13 3.22 3.74
CA LEU A 42 6.07 4.41 2.89
C LEU A 42 7.28 5.34 3.07
N ARG A 43 8.13 5.11 4.07
CA ARG A 43 9.39 5.85 4.24
C ARG A 43 10.48 5.34 3.30
N SER A 44 10.38 4.08 2.90
CA SER A 44 11.37 3.38 2.10
C SER A 44 10.86 3.19 0.66
N ASP A 45 11.73 3.32 -0.34
CA ASP A 45 11.40 2.97 -1.73
C ASP A 45 11.55 1.45 -2.00
N HIS A 46 11.83 0.64 -0.97
CA HIS A 46 11.97 -0.81 -1.10
C HIS A 46 10.64 -1.51 -0.81
N ASN A 47 9.96 -1.94 -1.88
CA ASN A 47 8.85 -2.89 -1.81
C ASN A 47 9.41 -4.31 -1.66
N GLU A 48 9.64 -4.77 -0.43
CA GLU A 48 9.88 -6.20 -0.19
C GLU A 48 8.53 -6.91 -0.01
N GLN A 49 8.15 -7.77 -0.96
CA GLN A 49 7.09 -8.76 -0.78
C GLN A 49 7.67 -9.91 0.05
N LEU A 50 7.14 -10.11 1.26
CA LEU A 50 7.37 -11.31 2.07
C LEU A 50 6.31 -12.36 1.78
#